data_AF-A0A2M6UIV1-F1
#
_entry.id   AF-A0A2M6UIV1-F1
#
_cell.length_a   1.000
_cell.length_b   1.000
_cell.length_c   1.000
_cell.angle_alpha   90.00
_cell.angle_beta   90.00
_cell.angle_gamma   90.00
#
_symmetry.space_group_name_H-M   'P 1'
#
loop_
_entity.id
_entity.type
_entity.pdbx_description
1 polymer ?
#
loop_
_entity_poly.entity_id
_entity_poly.type
_entity_poly.pdbx_seq_one_letter_code
_entity_poly.pdbx_strand_id
1 'polypeptide(L)'
;MSSQVSVSEATKTLVSSGTITTQAAVQLSQRNRTISVADIRAGFEDPTLGCFIVDASPSMEPYIDDVIAGQRQMIDILRASAKCRMGALYVGQWLFSNETTLLNPFSVLAQTGNDAVALLDKTRYRPQDGDGTALYATVFHVLQDMAANIAFALEQNIRTTFTLGLITDGEDNQGGAKPADIKTIVSELRANEYLTKSVVIGIENPKLSRKTIVDIQNSLGFDDAIFVGQSGREIRRAFALASRASIG
;
A
#
# COMPACT_ATOMS: atom_id res chain seq x y z
N MET A 1 0.55 -10.03 -21.58
CA MET A 1 1.13 -10.98 -20.61
C MET A 1 1.73 -10.15 -19.49
N SER A 2 1.40 -10.42 -18.23
CA SER A 2 2.03 -9.73 -17.10
C SER A 2 3.45 -10.27 -16.92
N SER A 3 4.45 -9.38 -16.93
CA SER A 3 5.84 -9.75 -16.63
C SER A 3 5.97 -10.12 -15.15
N GLN A 4 6.96 -10.96 -14.84
CA GLN A 4 7.25 -11.41 -13.48
C GLN A 4 8.69 -11.12 -13.13
N VAL A 5 8.93 -10.59 -11.92
CA VAL A 5 10.26 -10.27 -11.41
C VAL A 5 10.41 -10.87 -10.02
N SER A 6 11.53 -11.55 -9.75
CA SER A 6 11.82 -12.04 -8.39
C SER A 6 12.35 -10.90 -7.51
N VAL A 7 12.00 -10.88 -6.23
CA VAL A 7 12.47 -9.84 -5.29
C VAL A 7 14.00 -9.80 -5.25
N SER A 8 14.67 -10.96 -5.23
CA SER A 8 16.13 -11.03 -5.24
C SER A 8 16.78 -10.49 -6.51
N GLU A 9 16.08 -10.53 -7.65
CA GLU A 9 16.55 -9.91 -8.89
C GLU A 9 16.31 -8.40 -8.87
N ALA A 10 15.10 -7.99 -8.47
CA ALA A 10 14.77 -6.59 -8.29
C ALA A 10 15.76 -5.87 -7.36
N THR A 11 16.09 -6.45 -6.20
CA THR A 11 17.01 -5.82 -5.26
C THR A 11 18.43 -5.69 -5.81
N LYS A 12 18.90 -6.61 -6.68
CA LYS A 12 20.18 -6.44 -7.38
C LYS A 12 20.15 -5.25 -8.32
N THR A 13 19.09 -5.10 -9.10
CA THR A 13 18.88 -3.95 -9.98
C THR A 13 18.89 -2.65 -9.18
N LEU A 14 18.14 -2.60 -8.07
CA LEU A 14 18.05 -1.40 -7.22
C LEU A 14 19.35 -1.04 -6.50
N VAL A 15 20.17 -2.02 -6.12
CA VAL A 15 21.52 -1.75 -5.57
C VAL A 15 22.43 -1.22 -6.67
N SER A 16 22.39 -1.82 -7.87
CA SER A 16 23.23 -1.40 -8.99
C SER A 16 22.91 0.01 -9.49
N SER A 17 21.65 0.44 -9.38
CA SER A 17 21.21 1.80 -9.71
C SER A 17 21.41 2.81 -8.56
N GLY A 18 21.88 2.37 -7.40
CA GLY A 18 22.04 3.21 -6.20
C GLY A 18 20.71 3.60 -5.53
N THR A 19 19.59 2.96 -5.90
CA THR A 19 18.26 3.24 -5.33
C THR A 19 18.12 2.75 -3.88
N ILE A 20 18.74 1.62 -3.54
CA ILE A 20 18.79 1.11 -2.17
C ILE A 20 20.19 0.64 -1.80
N THR A 21 20.47 0.56 -0.50
CA THR A 21 21.71 0.01 0.03
C THR A 21 21.73 -1.51 -0.04
N THR A 22 22.92 -2.10 0.01
CA THR A 22 23.08 -3.55 0.13
C THR A 22 22.39 -4.11 1.38
N GLN A 23 22.33 -3.35 2.47
CA GLN A 23 21.63 -3.75 3.69
C GLN A 23 20.12 -3.86 3.45
N ALA A 24 19.49 -2.83 2.86
CA ALA A 24 18.08 -2.84 2.52
C ALA A 24 17.75 -3.96 1.52
N ALA A 25 18.63 -4.23 0.55
CA ALA A 25 18.49 -5.34 -0.39
C ALA A 25 18.52 -6.71 0.29
N VAL A 26 19.42 -6.92 1.25
CA VAL A 26 19.46 -8.15 2.05
C VAL A 26 18.16 -8.30 2.84
N GLN A 27 17.66 -7.24 3.48
CA GLN A 27 16.39 -7.27 4.21
C GLN A 27 15.24 -7.65 3.26
N LEU A 28 15.02 -6.92 2.17
CA LEU A 28 13.96 -7.16 1.18
C LEU A 28 13.96 -8.59 0.62
N SER A 29 15.14 -9.21 0.45
CA SER A 29 15.27 -10.55 -0.12
C SER A 29 15.11 -11.72 0.87
N GLN A 30 14.95 -11.46 2.19
CA GLN A 30 14.80 -12.51 3.22
C GLN A 30 13.61 -13.45 3.01
N ARG A 31 12.62 -13.03 2.21
CA ARG A 31 11.47 -13.84 1.79
C ARG A 31 11.29 -13.69 0.29
N ASN A 32 12.26 -14.21 -0.47
CA ASN A 32 12.25 -14.08 -1.91
C ASN A 32 10.96 -14.67 -2.50
N ARG A 33 10.29 -13.89 -3.33
CA ARG A 33 9.08 -14.27 -4.06
C ARG A 33 9.07 -13.65 -5.43
N THR A 34 8.20 -14.16 -6.29
CA THR A 34 7.99 -13.62 -7.62
C THR A 34 6.78 -12.69 -7.61
N ILE A 35 6.95 -11.49 -8.18
CA ILE A 35 5.92 -10.46 -8.25
C ILE A 35 5.50 -10.28 -9.69
N SER A 36 4.19 -10.24 -9.93
CA SER A 36 3.65 -9.79 -11.21
C SER A 36 3.74 -8.27 -11.25
N VAL A 37 4.59 -7.73 -12.12
CA VAL A 37 4.79 -6.29 -12.26
C VAL A 37 3.72 -5.70 -13.18
N ALA A 38 3.37 -4.44 -12.95
CA ALA A 38 2.42 -3.74 -13.79
C ALA A 38 2.93 -3.61 -15.22
N ASP A 39 2.02 -3.63 -16.20
CA ASP A 39 2.30 -3.21 -17.57
C ASP A 39 2.40 -1.68 -17.61
N ILE A 40 3.50 -1.16 -17.05
CA ILE A 40 3.78 0.28 -16.97
C ILE A 40 4.25 0.73 -18.35
N ARG A 41 3.52 1.68 -18.94
CA ARG A 41 3.84 2.25 -20.24
C ARG A 41 4.33 3.67 -20.10
N ALA A 42 5.35 4.02 -20.88
CA ALA A 42 5.74 5.40 -21.06
C ALA A 42 4.55 6.21 -21.63
N GLY A 43 4.29 7.37 -21.04
CA GLY A 43 3.20 8.25 -21.43
C GLY A 43 3.61 9.71 -21.29
N PHE A 44 2.64 10.62 -21.42
CA PHE A 44 2.87 12.06 -21.24
C PHE A 44 3.13 12.45 -19.79
N GLU A 45 2.72 11.61 -18.84
CA GLU A 45 2.85 11.84 -17.40
C GLU A 45 3.55 10.64 -16.77
N ASP A 46 4.39 10.89 -15.78
CA ASP A 46 5.09 9.85 -15.03
C ASP A 46 4.07 8.98 -14.25
N PRO A 47 4.09 7.65 -14.42
CA PRO A 47 3.20 6.76 -13.70
C PRO A 47 3.32 6.92 -12.17
N THR A 48 2.16 6.96 -11.51
CA THR A 48 2.03 6.97 -10.06
C THR A 48 1.28 5.73 -9.61
N LEU A 49 1.86 4.99 -8.67
CA LEU A 49 1.32 3.76 -8.14
C LEU A 49 0.82 4.00 -6.71
N GLY A 50 -0.50 3.97 -6.52
CA GLY A 50 -1.14 4.06 -5.21
C GLY A 50 -1.21 2.69 -4.53
N CYS A 51 -0.59 2.57 -3.36
CA CYS A 51 -0.62 1.36 -2.54
C CYS A 51 -1.60 1.52 -1.38
N PHE A 52 -2.67 0.73 -1.35
CA PHE A 52 -3.66 0.77 -0.27
C PHE A 52 -3.63 -0.53 0.53
N ILE A 53 -3.34 -0.42 1.82
CA ILE A 53 -3.27 -1.53 2.76
C ILE A 53 -4.42 -1.34 3.75
N VAL A 54 -5.34 -2.31 3.78
CA VAL A 54 -6.58 -2.20 4.56
C VAL A 54 -6.67 -3.36 5.54
N ASP A 55 -6.87 -3.02 6.80
CA ASP A 55 -7.09 -3.99 7.86
C ASP A 55 -8.39 -4.76 7.62
N ALA A 56 -8.30 -6.08 7.75
CA ALA A 56 -9.36 -7.07 7.67
C ALA A 56 -9.24 -8.06 8.85
N SER A 57 -8.65 -7.63 9.96
CA SER A 57 -8.66 -8.36 11.22
C SER A 57 -10.08 -8.40 11.81
N PRO A 58 -10.39 -9.36 12.69
CA PRO A 58 -11.75 -9.54 13.21
C PRO A 58 -12.33 -8.32 13.95
N SER A 59 -11.50 -7.41 14.48
CA SER A 59 -11.97 -6.14 15.05
C SER A 59 -12.68 -5.24 14.04
N MET A 60 -12.45 -5.46 12.74
CA MET A 60 -13.10 -4.73 11.66
C MET A 60 -14.49 -5.27 11.27
N GLU A 61 -14.92 -6.42 11.82
CA GLU A 61 -16.22 -7.04 11.50
C GLU A 61 -17.44 -6.09 11.67
N PRO A 62 -17.54 -5.29 12.75
CA PRO A 62 -18.66 -4.36 12.91
C PRO A 62 -18.72 -3.25 11.84
N TYR A 63 -17.63 -3.05 11.09
CA TYR A 63 -17.46 -1.95 10.16
C TYR A 63 -17.47 -2.36 8.67
N ILE A 64 -17.79 -3.63 8.36
CA ILE A 64 -17.72 -4.18 6.99
C ILE A 64 -18.42 -3.28 5.96
N ASP A 65 -19.66 -2.86 6.22
CA ASP A 65 -20.43 -2.06 5.26
C ASP A 65 -19.81 -0.66 5.05
N ASP A 66 -19.24 -0.07 6.10
CA ASP A 66 -18.59 1.23 6.03
C ASP A 66 -17.20 1.18 5.37
N VAL A 67 -16.46 0.09 5.57
CA VAL A 67 -15.19 -0.17 4.87
C VAL A 67 -15.44 -0.36 3.37
N ILE A 68 -16.43 -1.17 3.00
CA ILE A 68 -16.81 -1.38 1.60
C ILE A 68 -17.23 -0.05 0.96
N ALA A 69 -18.08 0.72 1.64
CA ALA A 69 -18.50 2.03 1.14
C ALA A 69 -17.34 3.03 1.05
N GLY A 70 -16.43 3.00 2.03
CA GLY A 70 -15.22 3.82 2.07
C GLY A 70 -14.29 3.52 0.91
N GLN A 71 -14.02 2.25 0.64
CA GLN A 71 -13.17 1.84 -0.47
C GLN A 71 -13.77 2.25 -1.82
N ARG A 72 -15.08 2.13 -2.02
CA ARG A 72 -15.74 2.63 -3.25
C ARG A 72 -15.53 4.14 -3.40
N GLN A 73 -15.76 4.89 -2.34
CA GLN A 73 -15.54 6.34 -2.35
C GLN A 73 -14.06 6.69 -2.64
N MET A 74 -13.10 5.94 -2.11
CA MET A 74 -11.68 6.08 -2.40
C MET A 74 -11.41 5.92 -3.90
N ILE A 75 -11.89 4.83 -4.50
CA ILE A 75 -11.70 4.57 -5.93
C ILE A 75 -12.37 5.64 -6.79
N ASP A 76 -13.55 6.12 -6.42
CA ASP A 76 -14.23 7.21 -7.15
C ASP A 76 -13.43 8.53 -7.10
N ILE A 77 -12.84 8.87 -5.95
CA ILE A 77 -11.95 10.03 -5.80
C ILE A 77 -10.72 9.87 -6.72
N LEU A 78 -10.10 8.68 -6.72
CA LEU A 78 -8.94 8.39 -7.56
C LEU A 78 -9.30 8.46 -9.06
N ARG A 79 -10.46 7.94 -9.46
CA ARG A 79 -10.94 8.01 -10.85
C ARG A 79 -11.15 9.44 -11.33
N ALA A 80 -11.58 10.33 -10.45
CA ALA A 80 -11.75 11.75 -10.73
C ALA A 80 -10.43 12.54 -10.76
N SER A 81 -9.29 11.94 -10.43
CA SER A 81 -7.99 12.62 -10.42
C SER A 81 -7.45 12.92 -11.83
N ALA A 82 -6.59 13.92 -11.94
CA ALA A 82 -5.89 14.22 -13.20
C ALA A 82 -5.02 13.04 -13.67
N LYS A 83 -4.29 12.39 -12.75
CA LYS A 83 -3.44 11.23 -13.05
C LYS A 83 -4.21 10.07 -13.67
N CYS A 84 -5.41 9.77 -13.17
CA CYS A 84 -6.31 8.80 -13.80
C CYS A 84 -6.72 9.24 -15.21
N ARG A 85 -7.08 10.53 -15.40
CA ARG A 85 -7.45 11.04 -16.72
C ARG A 85 -6.35 10.92 -17.77
N MET A 86 -5.10 11.03 -17.33
CA MET A 86 -3.91 10.90 -18.16
C MET A 86 -3.45 9.45 -18.35
N GLY A 87 -4.14 8.46 -17.75
CA GLY A 87 -3.74 7.04 -17.82
C GLY A 87 -2.47 6.72 -17.03
N ALA A 88 -2.09 7.58 -16.09
CA ALA A 88 -0.85 7.48 -15.32
C ALA A 88 -1.06 6.98 -13.87
N LEU A 89 -2.30 6.72 -13.44
CA LEU A 89 -2.59 6.22 -12.10
C LEU A 89 -2.78 4.70 -12.10
N TYR A 90 -1.98 4.00 -11.30
CA TYR A 90 -2.10 2.57 -11.04
C TYR A 90 -2.46 2.35 -9.58
N VAL A 91 -3.25 1.32 -9.30
CA VAL A 91 -3.73 1.02 -7.95
C VAL A 91 -3.42 -0.43 -7.59
N GLY A 92 -2.69 -0.62 -6.48
CA GLY A 92 -2.49 -1.91 -5.82
C GLY A 92 -3.22 -1.92 -4.47
N GLN A 93 -3.89 -3.03 -4.15
CA GLN A 93 -4.68 -3.14 -2.92
C GLN A 93 -4.36 -4.44 -2.18
N TRP A 94 -4.12 -4.33 -0.88
CA TRP A 94 -3.86 -5.43 0.02
C TRP A 94 -4.81 -5.37 1.21
N LEU A 95 -5.27 -6.54 1.62
CA LEU A 95 -5.95 -6.74 2.89
C LEU A 95 -5.00 -7.46 3.86
N PHE A 96 -5.18 -7.28 5.16
CA PHE A 96 -4.42 -8.04 6.14
C PHE A 96 -5.22 -8.40 7.39
N SER A 97 -4.95 -9.58 7.92
CA SER A 97 -5.41 -10.06 9.23
C SER A 97 -4.27 -10.86 9.85
N ASN A 98 -4.39 -12.19 9.98
CA ASN A 98 -3.29 -13.09 10.31
C ASN A 98 -2.21 -13.12 9.22
N GLU A 99 -2.61 -12.93 7.96
CA GLU A 99 -1.73 -12.96 6.79
C GLU A 99 -2.09 -11.83 5.82
N THR A 100 -1.17 -11.53 4.90
CA THR A 100 -1.41 -10.60 3.79
C THR A 100 -2.24 -11.26 2.70
N THR A 101 -3.31 -10.62 2.26
CA THR A 101 -4.09 -11.02 1.08
C THR A 101 -3.99 -9.95 0.00
N LEU A 102 -3.51 -10.32 -1.20
CA LEU A 102 -3.52 -9.42 -2.35
C LEU A 102 -4.95 -9.36 -2.93
N LEU A 103 -5.57 -8.18 -2.92
CA LEU A 103 -6.89 -7.97 -3.52
C LEU A 103 -6.78 -7.79 -5.04
N ASN A 104 -5.85 -6.94 -5.49
CA ASN A 104 -5.43 -6.85 -6.88
C ASN A 104 -3.98 -6.32 -6.96
N PRO A 105 -3.17 -6.82 -7.92
CA PRO A 105 -1.88 -6.23 -8.21
C PRO A 105 -2.05 -4.83 -8.82
N PHE A 106 -0.95 -4.08 -8.92
CA PHE A 106 -0.94 -2.78 -9.59
C PHE A 106 -1.55 -2.88 -10.99
N SER A 107 -2.68 -2.20 -11.15
CA SER A 107 -3.44 -2.14 -12.40
C SER A 107 -3.74 -0.69 -12.71
N VAL A 108 -3.68 -0.31 -13.99
CA VAL A 108 -4.07 1.03 -14.43
C VAL A 108 -5.54 1.27 -14.06
N LEU A 109 -5.81 2.42 -13.44
CA LEU A 109 -7.16 2.82 -13.07
C LEU A 109 -7.82 3.53 -14.26
N ALA A 110 -8.99 3.07 -14.69
CA ALA A 110 -9.74 3.67 -15.77
C ALA A 110 -10.88 4.55 -15.22
N GLN A 111 -11.09 5.71 -15.83
CA GLN A 111 -12.21 6.60 -15.47
C GLN A 111 -13.57 5.92 -15.58
N THR A 112 -13.74 5.03 -16.57
CA THR A 112 -14.99 4.33 -16.86
C THR A 112 -15.27 3.18 -15.89
N GLY A 113 -14.27 2.75 -15.13
CA GLY A 113 -14.31 1.57 -14.29
C GLY A 113 -14.21 0.23 -15.03
N ASN A 114 -13.96 0.24 -16.33
CA ASN A 114 -13.61 -0.96 -17.10
C ASN A 114 -12.12 -1.27 -16.95
N ASP A 115 -11.70 -1.56 -15.72
CA ASP A 115 -10.32 -1.85 -15.33
C ASP A 115 -10.24 -3.12 -14.47
N ALA A 116 -9.02 -3.50 -14.09
CA ALA A 116 -8.76 -4.65 -13.22
C ALA A 116 -8.70 -4.29 -11.72
N VAL A 117 -9.02 -3.03 -11.35
CA VAL A 117 -8.98 -2.59 -9.95
C VAL A 117 -10.21 -3.14 -9.23
N ALA A 118 -9.98 -4.02 -8.26
CA ALA A 118 -11.06 -4.69 -7.55
C ALA A 118 -11.77 -3.74 -6.59
N LEU A 119 -13.10 -3.76 -6.60
CA LEU A 119 -13.92 -3.15 -5.57
C LEU A 119 -14.19 -4.16 -4.45
N LEU A 120 -14.25 -3.67 -3.22
CA LEU A 120 -14.68 -4.47 -2.08
C LEU A 120 -16.20 -4.73 -2.15
N ASP A 121 -16.55 -5.91 -1.69
CA ASP A 121 -17.91 -6.38 -1.44
C ASP A 121 -17.87 -7.41 -0.30
N LYS A 122 -19.02 -7.95 0.11
CA LYS A 122 -19.11 -8.94 1.20
C LYS A 122 -18.44 -10.28 0.88
N THR A 123 -18.04 -10.51 -0.37
CA THR A 123 -17.30 -11.71 -0.78
C THR A 123 -15.79 -11.51 -0.72
N ARG A 124 -15.32 -10.29 -0.95
CA ARG A 124 -13.90 -9.92 -1.01
C ARG A 124 -13.37 -9.30 0.28
N TYR A 125 -14.21 -8.60 1.04
CA TYR A 125 -13.88 -8.11 2.37
C TYR A 125 -14.54 -9.01 3.41
N ARG A 126 -13.76 -9.96 3.93
CA ARG A 126 -14.18 -10.92 4.93
C ARG A 126 -13.18 -10.87 6.08
N PRO A 127 -13.44 -10.07 7.12
CA PRO A 127 -12.65 -10.12 8.32
C PRO A 127 -12.50 -11.56 8.79
N GLN A 128 -11.26 -12.03 8.92
CA GLN A 128 -11.01 -13.44 9.21
C GLN A 128 -11.25 -13.73 10.70
N ASP A 129 -11.66 -14.96 11.01
CA ASP A 129 -11.66 -15.45 12.38
C ASP A 129 -10.23 -15.48 12.94
N GLY A 130 -10.08 -15.18 14.24
CA GLY A 130 -8.79 -15.18 14.94
C GLY A 130 -8.56 -13.91 15.76
N ASP A 131 -7.30 -13.60 16.02
CA ASP A 131 -6.89 -12.42 16.79
C ASP A 131 -5.69 -11.68 16.18
N GLY A 132 -5.26 -12.06 14.96
CA GLY A 132 -4.05 -11.55 14.34
C GLY A 132 -4.22 -10.30 13.48
N THR A 133 -3.20 -9.46 13.59
CA THR A 133 -2.99 -8.22 12.85
C THR A 133 -1.53 -8.21 12.39
N ALA A 134 -1.27 -8.67 11.15
CA ALA A 134 0.03 -8.79 10.49
C ALA A 134 0.37 -7.53 9.69
N LEU A 135 0.31 -6.39 10.35
CA LEU A 135 0.49 -5.06 9.78
C LEU A 135 1.92 -4.89 9.23
N TYR A 136 2.94 -5.21 10.03
CA TYR A 136 4.35 -5.03 9.63
C TYR A 136 4.74 -5.98 8.51
N ALA A 137 4.32 -7.25 8.58
CA ALA A 137 4.54 -8.21 7.51
C ALA A 137 3.89 -7.75 6.19
N THR A 138 2.67 -7.17 6.27
CA THR A 138 1.97 -6.68 5.08
C THR A 138 2.62 -5.45 4.47
N VAL A 139 3.00 -4.45 5.29
CA VAL A 139 3.76 -3.29 4.78
C VAL A 139 5.05 -3.74 4.12
N PHE A 140 5.75 -4.70 4.72
CA PHE A 140 6.96 -5.26 4.13
C PHE A 140 6.71 -5.99 2.80
N HIS A 141 5.62 -6.74 2.68
CA HIS A 141 5.21 -7.32 1.39
C HIS A 141 4.97 -6.23 0.34
N VAL A 142 4.25 -5.16 0.67
CA VAL A 142 4.03 -4.05 -0.28
C VAL A 142 5.34 -3.41 -0.72
N LEU A 143 6.31 -3.24 0.19
CA LEU A 143 7.63 -2.70 -0.17
C LEU A 143 8.39 -3.62 -1.15
N GLN A 144 8.22 -4.94 -1.05
CA GLN A 144 8.75 -5.87 -2.05
C GLN A 144 8.04 -5.71 -3.40
N ASP A 145 6.71 -5.56 -3.43
CA ASP A 145 5.97 -5.28 -4.68
C ASP A 145 6.44 -3.97 -5.32
N MET A 146 6.65 -2.92 -4.51
CA MET A 146 7.23 -1.66 -4.97
C MET A 146 8.62 -1.87 -5.56
N ALA A 147 9.52 -2.56 -4.85
CA ALA A 147 10.87 -2.82 -5.31
C ALA A 147 10.91 -3.52 -6.67
N ALA A 148 10.06 -4.53 -6.89
CA ALA A 148 9.95 -5.21 -8.18
C ALA A 148 9.45 -4.30 -9.30
N ASN A 149 8.44 -3.46 -9.03
CA ASN A 149 7.92 -2.52 -10.02
C ASN A 149 8.92 -1.39 -10.34
N ILE A 150 9.68 -0.91 -9.36
CA ILE A 150 10.75 0.07 -9.58
C ILE A 150 11.86 -0.54 -10.45
N ALA A 151 12.32 -1.75 -10.12
CA ALA A 151 13.36 -2.43 -10.90
C ALA A 151 12.91 -2.64 -12.36
N PHE A 152 11.68 -3.12 -12.56
CA PHE A 152 11.11 -3.27 -13.89
C PHE A 152 11.00 -1.93 -14.64
N ALA A 153 10.51 -0.87 -13.98
CA ALA A 153 10.40 0.45 -14.61
C ALA A 153 11.76 1.04 -15.00
N LEU A 154 12.79 0.86 -14.16
CA LEU A 154 14.16 1.27 -14.44
C LEU A 154 14.71 0.59 -15.70
N GLU A 155 14.50 -0.71 -15.87
CA GLU A 155 14.91 -1.44 -17.07
C GLU A 155 14.21 -0.92 -18.34
N GLN A 156 13.00 -0.40 -18.19
CA GLN A 156 12.25 0.23 -19.29
C GLN A 156 12.56 1.73 -19.46
N ASN A 157 13.45 2.30 -18.66
CA ASN A 157 13.73 3.75 -18.58
C ASN A 157 12.46 4.59 -18.30
N ILE A 158 11.55 4.06 -17.49
CA ILE A 158 10.32 4.74 -17.07
C ILE A 158 10.51 5.22 -15.62
N ARG A 159 10.28 6.51 -15.38
CA ARG A 159 10.22 7.05 -14.03
C ARG A 159 8.85 6.74 -13.42
N THR A 160 8.84 6.20 -12.21
CA THR A 160 7.61 5.86 -11.50
C THR A 160 7.67 6.36 -10.07
N THR A 161 6.54 6.81 -9.54
CA THR A 161 6.41 7.22 -8.13
C THR A 161 5.34 6.39 -7.44
N PHE A 162 5.41 6.33 -6.11
CA PHE A 162 4.54 5.54 -5.26
C PHE A 162 3.99 6.37 -4.13
N THR A 163 2.77 6.03 -3.72
CA THR A 163 2.18 6.50 -2.46
C THR A 163 1.67 5.32 -1.66
N LEU A 164 1.65 5.43 -0.33
CA LEU A 164 1.24 4.35 0.57
C LEU A 164 0.20 4.84 1.57
N GLY A 165 -0.99 4.25 1.54
CA GLY A 165 -2.03 4.46 2.53
C GLY A 165 -2.29 3.19 3.33
N LEU A 166 -2.03 3.22 4.64
CA LEU A 166 -2.38 2.16 5.58
C LEU A 166 -3.62 2.56 6.38
N ILE A 167 -4.65 1.74 6.39
CA ILE A 167 -5.87 1.93 7.16
C ILE A 167 -5.96 0.76 8.14
N THR A 168 -5.95 1.06 9.45
CA THR A 168 -5.89 0.05 10.53
C THR A 168 -6.75 0.44 11.71
N ASP A 169 -7.32 -0.55 12.40
CA ASP A 169 -7.86 -0.34 13.74
C ASP A 169 -7.02 -1.05 14.82
N GLY A 170 -5.99 -1.81 14.44
CA GLY A 170 -5.11 -2.53 15.35
C GLY A 170 -3.64 -2.12 15.30
N GLU A 171 -2.90 -2.55 16.34
CA GLU A 171 -1.43 -2.65 16.32
C GLU A 171 -1.01 -4.01 15.76
N ASP A 172 0.23 -4.09 15.27
CA ASP A 172 0.80 -5.38 14.88
C ASP A 172 0.95 -6.31 16.09
N ASN A 173 0.45 -7.54 15.98
CA ASN A 173 0.59 -8.57 17.01
C ASN A 173 1.02 -9.95 16.46
N GLN A 174 1.19 -10.07 15.14
CA GLN A 174 1.68 -11.29 14.47
C GLN A 174 3.17 -11.21 14.13
N GLY A 175 3.77 -10.01 14.14
CA GLY A 175 5.17 -9.80 13.86
C GLY A 175 5.53 -10.09 12.40
N GLY A 176 6.65 -10.80 12.19
CA GLY A 176 7.13 -11.23 10.87
C GLY A 176 8.16 -10.30 10.22
N ALA A 177 7.94 -8.98 10.25
CA ALA A 177 8.91 -7.98 9.77
C ALA A 177 9.28 -7.00 10.89
N LYS A 178 10.56 -6.60 10.95
CA LYS A 178 11.01 -5.64 11.96
C LYS A 178 10.67 -4.22 11.50
N PRO A 179 10.06 -3.36 12.34
CA PRO A 179 9.76 -1.98 11.97
C PRO A 179 10.99 -1.18 11.55
N ALA A 180 12.15 -1.43 12.19
CA ALA A 180 13.41 -0.79 11.82
C ALA A 180 13.84 -1.10 10.38
N ASP A 181 13.64 -2.34 9.90
CA ASP A 181 13.97 -2.74 8.53
C ASP A 181 13.02 -2.03 7.55
N ILE A 182 11.72 -1.99 7.86
CA ILE A 182 10.71 -1.26 7.09
C ILE A 182 11.07 0.23 6.98
N LYS A 183 11.42 0.85 8.11
CA LYS A 183 11.79 2.26 8.19
C LYS A 183 13.02 2.59 7.35
N THR A 184 14.03 1.73 7.35
CA THR A 184 15.21 1.90 6.49
C THR A 184 14.79 1.90 5.02
N ILE A 185 14.03 0.89 4.58
CA ILE A 185 13.58 0.77 3.18
C ILE A 185 12.72 1.97 2.77
N VAL A 186 11.74 2.35 3.60
CA VAL A 186 10.87 3.53 3.36
C VAL A 186 11.71 4.80 3.23
N SER A 187 12.72 4.99 4.08
CA SER A 187 13.59 6.16 4.05
C SER A 187 14.44 6.20 2.78
N GLU A 188 15.00 5.07 2.35
CA GLU A 188 15.81 4.99 1.13
C GLU A 188 14.97 5.21 -0.14
N LEU A 189 13.78 4.62 -0.22
CA LEU A 189 12.85 4.83 -1.34
C LEU A 189 12.38 6.29 -1.42
N ARG A 190 12.16 6.94 -0.27
CA ARG A 190 11.81 8.36 -0.22
C ARG A 190 12.99 9.26 -0.61
N ALA A 191 14.20 8.97 -0.12
CA ALA A 191 15.40 9.74 -0.45
C ALA A 191 15.73 9.70 -1.95
N ASN A 192 15.33 8.63 -2.65
CA ASN A 192 15.45 8.49 -4.10
C ASN A 192 14.18 8.88 -4.87
N GLU A 193 13.25 9.60 -4.23
CA GLU A 193 12.01 10.14 -4.83
C GLU A 193 11.03 9.09 -5.39
N TYR A 194 11.20 7.80 -5.06
CA TYR A 194 10.26 6.74 -5.46
C TYR A 194 9.01 6.73 -4.57
N LEU A 195 9.15 6.94 -3.27
CA LEU A 195 8.02 7.06 -2.35
C LEU A 195 7.77 8.54 -2.04
N THR A 196 6.71 9.11 -2.60
CA THR A 196 6.41 10.54 -2.48
C THR A 196 5.52 10.86 -1.28
N LYS A 197 4.67 9.91 -0.87
CA LYS A 197 3.79 10.08 0.28
C LYS A 197 3.45 8.76 0.96
N SER A 198 3.41 8.77 2.28
CA SER A 198 2.99 7.64 3.10
C SER A 198 2.16 8.12 4.29
N VAL A 199 1.01 7.49 4.53
CA VAL A 199 0.10 7.85 5.60
C VAL A 199 -0.42 6.60 6.30
N VAL A 200 -0.46 6.63 7.63
CA VAL A 200 -1.21 5.68 8.44
C VAL A 200 -2.45 6.36 8.98
N ILE A 201 -3.59 5.71 8.81
CA ILE A 201 -4.89 6.17 9.27
C ILE A 201 -5.43 5.14 10.26
N GLY A 202 -5.50 5.55 11.52
CA GLY A 202 -6.08 4.77 12.60
C GLY A 202 -7.56 5.03 12.76
N ILE A 203 -8.35 3.97 12.80
CA ILE A 203 -9.76 3.99 13.16
C ILE A 203 -9.86 3.75 14.67
N GLU A 204 -10.39 4.73 15.40
CA GLU A 204 -10.53 4.65 16.85
C GLU A 204 -11.25 3.37 17.28
N ASN A 205 -10.66 2.65 18.23
CA ASN A 205 -11.31 1.59 18.97
C ASN A 205 -10.77 1.55 20.41
N PRO A 206 -11.34 0.77 21.34
CA PRO A 206 -10.89 0.73 22.74
C PRO A 206 -9.43 0.34 22.95
N LYS A 207 -8.79 -0.31 21.97
CA LYS A 207 -7.39 -0.78 22.01
C LYS A 207 -6.43 0.11 21.23
N LEU A 208 -6.93 1.03 20.40
CA LEU A 208 -6.13 1.86 19.51
C LEU A 208 -6.24 3.33 19.89
N SER A 209 -5.15 3.84 20.47
CA SER A 209 -5.06 5.25 20.86
C SER A 209 -4.45 6.10 19.75
N ARG A 210 -4.64 7.43 19.81
CA ARG A 210 -3.90 8.35 18.94
C ARG A 210 -2.38 8.19 19.10
N LYS A 211 -1.91 7.94 20.33
CA LYS A 211 -0.48 7.72 20.61
C LYS A 211 0.04 6.50 19.86
N THR A 212 -0.70 5.39 19.91
CA THR A 212 -0.41 4.17 19.18
C THR A 212 -0.17 4.43 17.69
N ILE A 213 -1.07 5.19 17.04
CA ILE A 213 -0.96 5.47 15.60
C ILE A 213 0.28 6.31 15.27
N VAL A 214 0.62 7.26 16.12
CA VAL A 214 1.88 8.02 16.01
C VAL A 214 3.09 7.12 16.23
N ASP A 215 3.02 6.17 17.15
CA ASP A 215 4.10 5.22 17.41
C ASP A 215 4.30 4.27 16.20
N ILE A 216 3.21 3.81 15.56
CA ILE A 216 3.26 3.04 14.30
C ILE A 216 3.89 3.88 13.19
N GLN A 217 3.43 5.12 12.98
CA GLN A 217 3.96 6.04 11.98
C GLN A 217 5.47 6.23 12.13
N ASN A 218 5.92 6.54 13.35
CA ASN A 218 7.34 6.76 13.66
C ASN A 218 8.18 5.48 13.49
N SER A 219 7.62 4.32 13.84
CA SER A 219 8.29 3.03 13.74
C SER A 219 8.46 2.58 12.30
N LEU A 220 7.51 2.90 11.41
CA LEU A 220 7.58 2.59 9.97
C LEU A 220 8.25 3.69 9.13
N GLY A 221 8.44 4.88 9.69
CA GLY A 221 8.98 6.03 8.96
C GLY A 221 8.00 6.66 7.97
N PHE A 222 6.69 6.59 8.26
CA PHE A 222 5.65 7.20 7.42
C PHE A 222 5.60 8.72 7.64
N ASP A 223 5.02 9.46 6.68
CA ASP A 223 4.98 10.92 6.72
C ASP A 223 3.91 11.43 7.68
N ASP A 224 2.70 10.86 7.60
CA ASP A 224 1.55 11.32 8.35
C ASP A 224 0.89 10.22 9.18
N ALA A 225 0.36 10.64 10.33
CA ALA A 225 -0.48 9.87 11.23
C ALA A 225 -1.84 10.57 11.36
N ILE A 226 -2.90 9.93 10.89
CA ILE A 226 -4.27 10.45 10.97
C ILE A 226 -5.09 9.56 11.90
N PHE A 227 -5.80 10.16 12.84
CA PHE A 227 -6.72 9.45 13.74
C PHE A 227 -8.15 9.87 13.45
N VAL A 228 -9.03 8.91 13.15
CA VAL A 228 -10.46 9.13 12.86
C VAL A 228 -11.32 8.36 13.86
N GLY A 229 -12.56 8.79 14.05
CA GLY A 229 -13.52 8.06 14.90
C GLY A 229 -14.05 6.77 14.26
N GLN A 230 -14.77 5.97 15.04
CA GLN A 230 -15.38 4.70 14.60
C GLN A 230 -16.72 4.83 13.86
N SER A 231 -17.28 6.04 13.75
CA SER A 231 -18.55 6.20 13.02
C SER A 231 -18.37 5.88 11.54
N GLY A 232 -19.37 5.33 10.87
CA GLY A 232 -19.28 5.02 9.45
C GLY A 232 -18.88 6.20 8.56
N ARG A 233 -19.26 7.42 8.96
CA ARG A 233 -18.80 8.66 8.30
C ARG A 233 -17.29 8.85 8.41
N GLU A 234 -16.72 8.60 9.59
CA GLU A 234 -15.29 8.76 9.85
C GLU A 234 -14.47 7.65 9.19
N ILE A 235 -15.00 6.42 9.13
CA ILE A 235 -14.38 5.32 8.37
C ILE A 235 -14.32 5.68 6.89
N ARG A 236 -15.44 6.11 6.29
CA ARG A 236 -15.43 6.61 4.89
C ARG A 236 -14.47 7.77 4.68
N ARG A 237 -14.34 8.66 5.67
CA ARG A 237 -13.37 9.76 5.66
C ARG A 237 -11.93 9.25 5.67
N ALA A 238 -11.59 8.17 6.38
CA ALA A 238 -10.26 7.57 6.33
C ALA A 238 -9.86 7.19 4.90
N PHE A 239 -10.73 6.47 4.20
CA PHE A 239 -10.53 6.10 2.80
C PHE A 239 -10.41 7.32 1.86
N ALA A 240 -11.22 8.36 2.09
CA ALA A 240 -11.12 9.60 1.33
C ALA A 240 -9.80 10.36 1.59
N LEU A 241 -9.24 10.28 2.80
CA LEU A 241 -7.95 10.88 3.14
C LEU A 241 -6.79 10.10 2.51
N ALA A 242 -6.83 8.76 2.55
CA ALA A 242 -5.85 7.91 1.88
C ALA A 242 -5.78 8.19 0.37
N SER A 243 -6.94 8.24 -0.31
CA SER A 243 -6.98 8.55 -1.76
C SER A 243 -6.42 9.93 -2.08
N ARG A 244 -6.74 10.96 -1.28
CA ARG A 244 -6.22 12.31 -1.50
C ARG A 244 -4.72 12.39 -1.31
N ALA A 245 -4.17 11.68 -0.33
CA ALA A 245 -2.73 11.58 -0.14
C ALA A 245 -2.02 10.89 -1.33
N SER A 246 -2.73 10.04 -2.07
CA SER A 246 -2.18 9.33 -3.24
C SER A 246 -2.14 10.13 -4.54
N ILE A 247 -2.94 11.21 -4.64
CA ILE A 247 -3.08 12.01 -5.87
C ILE A 247 -2.66 13.47 -5.72
N GLY A 248 -2.41 13.92 -4.49
CA GLY A 248 -1.82 15.22 -4.19
C GLY A 248 -0.33 15.23 -4.49
#